data_AF-A0A938VCV7-F1
#
_entry.id   AF-A0A938VCV7-F1
#
_cell.length_a   1.000
_cell.length_b   1.000
_cell.length_c   1.000
_cell.angle_alpha   90.00
_cell.angle_beta   90.00
_cell.angle_gamma   90.00
#
_symmetry.space_group_name_H-M   'P 1'
#
loop_
_entity.id
_entity.type
_entity.pdbx_description
1 polymer ?
#
loop_
_entity_poly.entity_id
_entity_poly.type
_entity_poly.pdbx_seq_one_letter_code
_entity_poly.pdbx_strand_id
1 'polypeptide(L)'
;MRRREEMHFPPGEPVEGDDPRQLLHELFRLHDRMARAPFSERYVAFMPLLDRAGRLPEVDWVTLGRLYHREYARRRLPEGLDLDWMEMARSRRPAR
;
A
#
# COMPACT_ATOMS: atom_id res chain seq x y z
N MET A 1 0.35 46.20 15.81
CA MET A 1 0.01 45.35 14.65
C MET A 1 1.14 44.34 14.45
N ARG A 2 0.92 43.04 14.70
CA ARG A 2 1.91 41.99 14.41
C ARG A 2 1.54 41.35 13.07
N ARG A 3 2.45 41.41 12.09
CA ARG A 3 2.30 40.68 10.82
C ARG A 3 2.39 39.19 11.14
N ARG A 4 1.38 38.43 10.74
CA ARG A 4 1.42 36.97 10.76
C ARG A 4 2.41 36.54 9.69
N GLU A 5 3.50 35.90 10.10
CA GLU A 5 4.38 35.17 9.20
C GLU A 5 3.61 33.93 8.76
N GLU A 6 2.99 34.00 7.59
CA GLU A 6 2.40 32.84 6.92
C GLU A 6 3.55 31.91 6.52
N MET A 7 3.70 30.81 7.25
CA MET A 7 4.60 29.72 6.86
C MET A 7 4.06 29.12 5.56
N HIS A 8 4.65 29.53 4.44
CA HIS A 8 4.36 28.99 3.13
C HIS A 8 4.99 27.59 3.04
N PHE A 9 4.19 26.55 3.32
CA PHE A 9 4.59 25.19 2.98
C PHE A 9 4.54 25.06 1.45
N PRO A 10 5.65 24.73 0.76
CA PRO A 10 5.58 24.46 -0.66
C PRO A 10 4.63 23.26 -0.89
N PRO A 11 3.85 23.24 -1.98
CA PRO A 11 3.13 22.03 -2.36
C PRO A 11 4.18 20.93 -2.46
N GLY A 12 4.05 19.88 -1.65
CA GLY A 12 4.95 18.73 -1.71
C GLY A 12 5.02 18.27 -3.16
N GLU A 13 6.24 18.16 -3.69
CA GLU A 13 6.46 17.67 -5.04
C GLU A 13 5.68 16.37 -5.25
N PRO A 14 5.08 16.14 -6.43
CA PRO A 14 4.44 14.87 -6.71
C PRO A 14 5.49 13.77 -6.52
N VAL A 15 5.30 12.97 -5.47
CA VAL A 15 6.20 11.86 -5.14
C VAL A 15 6.29 10.97 -6.38
N GLU A 16 7.51 10.77 -6.87
CA GLU A 16 7.83 9.85 -7.97
C GLU A 16 7.05 8.54 -7.80
N GLY A 17 6.56 8.01 -8.93
CA GLY A 17 5.64 6.87 -8.96
C GLY A 17 6.08 5.74 -8.03
N ASP A 18 5.15 5.27 -7.20
CA ASP A 18 5.40 4.24 -6.19
C ASP A 18 6.13 3.02 -6.78
N ASP A 19 7.35 2.71 -6.31
CA ASP A 19 8.07 1.49 -6.71
C ASP A 19 7.34 0.26 -6.15
N PRO A 20 6.94 -0.71 -6.99
CA PRO A 20 6.27 -1.93 -6.54
C PRO A 20 7.09 -2.73 -5.51
N ARG A 21 8.43 -2.66 -5.51
CA ARG A 21 9.28 -3.31 -4.50
C ARG A 21 9.20 -2.60 -3.15
N GLN A 22 9.22 -1.27 -3.16
CA GLN A 22 9.08 -0.47 -1.95
C GLN A 22 7.71 -0.69 -1.33
N LEU A 23 6.65 -0.64 -2.15
CA LEU A 23 5.28 -0.86 -1.70
C LEU A 23 5.10 -2.26 -1.09
N LEU A 24 5.72 -3.28 -1.68
CA LEU A 24 5.75 -4.62 -1.11
C LEU A 24 6.45 -4.68 0.26
N HIS A 25 7.59 -3.99 0.39
CA HIS A 25 8.33 -3.94 1.65
C HIS A 25 7.51 -3.28 2.76
N GLU A 26 6.85 -2.16 2.44
CA GLU A 26 5.96 -1.47 3.37
C GLU A 26 4.76 -2.35 3.77
N LEU A 27 4.18 -3.08 2.82
CA LEU A 27 3.07 -3.99 3.06
C LEU A 27 3.43 -5.10 4.04
N PHE A 28 4.56 -5.80 3.83
CA PHE A 28 4.97 -6.86 4.75
C PHE A 28 5.40 -6.33 6.11
N ARG A 29 6.05 -5.16 6.15
CA ARG A 29 6.39 -4.52 7.43
C ARG A 29 5.12 -4.18 8.23
N LEU A 30 4.07 -3.71 7.55
CA LEU A 30 2.80 -3.41 8.19
C LEU A 30 2.10 -4.69 8.64
N HIS A 31 2.08 -5.73 7.80
CA HIS A 31 1.58 -7.05 8.16
C HIS A 31 2.23 -7.57 9.44
N ASP A 32 3.56 -7.53 9.51
CA ASP A 32 4.32 -8.05 10.65
C ASP A 32 4.03 -7.23 11.93
N ARG A 33 3.87 -5.90 11.80
CA ARG A 33 3.48 -5.02 12.93
C ARG A 33 2.06 -5.30 13.42
N MET A 34 1.14 -5.54 12.50
CA MET A 34 -0.30 -5.63 12.76
C MET A 34 -0.77 -7.09 12.96
N ALA A 35 0.15 -8.06 13.03
CA ALA A 35 -0.16 -9.49 13.09
C ALA A 35 -1.10 -9.90 14.23
N ARG A 36 -1.07 -9.15 15.35
CA ARG A 36 -1.92 -9.39 16.54
C ARG A 36 -3.07 -8.40 16.70
N ALA A 37 -3.21 -7.44 15.79
CA ALA A 37 -4.23 -6.41 15.90
C ALA A 37 -5.62 -6.97 15.49
N PRO A 38 -6.71 -6.41 16.04
CA PRO A 38 -8.06 -6.70 15.57
C PRO A 38 -8.23 -6.46 14.07
N PHE A 39 -9.13 -7.22 13.44
CA PHE A 39 -9.37 -7.14 12.00
C PHE A 39 -9.65 -5.71 11.49
N SER A 40 -10.51 -4.96 12.17
CA SER A 40 -10.87 -3.59 11.80
C SER A 40 -9.65 -2.65 11.79
N GLU A 41 -8.76 -2.79 12.77
CA GLU A 41 -7.54 -1.99 12.85
C GLU A 41 -6.54 -2.35 11.76
N ARG A 42 -6.38 -3.66 11.48
CA ARG A 42 -5.57 -4.13 10.34
C ARG A 42 -6.09 -3.50 9.05
N TYR A 43 -7.39 -3.62 8.80
CA TYR A 43 -8.03 -3.09 7.59
C TYR A 43 -7.75 -1.60 7.39
N VAL A 44 -8.02 -0.76 8.40
CA VAL A 44 -7.77 0.68 8.33
C VAL A 44 -6.30 0.99 8.08
N ALA A 45 -5.39 0.26 8.70
CA ALA A 45 -3.95 0.48 8.53
C ALA A 45 -3.46 0.13 7.11
N PHE A 46 -4.04 -0.89 6.46
CA PHE A 46 -3.68 -1.27 5.09
C PHE A 46 -4.25 -0.32 4.03
N MET A 47 -5.34 0.42 4.32
CA MET A 47 -6.02 1.30 3.36
C MET A 47 -5.08 2.18 2.51
N PRO A 48 -4.09 2.91 3.08
CA PRO A 48 -3.25 3.81 2.29
C PRO A 48 -2.34 3.07 1.30
N LEU A 49 -1.88 1.86 1.66
CA LEU A 49 -1.05 1.03 0.78
C LEU A 49 -1.88 0.44 -0.37
N LEU A 50 -3.13 0.07 -0.10
CA LEU A 50 -4.06 -0.39 -1.13
C LEU A 50 -4.40 0.71 -2.13
N ASP A 51 -4.59 1.95 -1.67
CA ASP A 51 -4.85 3.10 -2.54
C ASP A 51 -3.66 3.40 -3.44
N ARG A 52 -2.44 3.36 -2.89
CA ARG A 52 -1.19 3.52 -3.65
C ARG A 52 -1.02 2.39 -4.68
N ALA A 53 -1.22 1.14 -4.28
CA ALA A 53 -1.19 0.00 -5.19
C ALA A 53 -2.22 0.12 -6.32
N GLY A 54 -3.43 0.60 -6.02
CA GLY A 54 -4.50 0.83 -7.00
C GLY A 54 -4.17 1.90 -8.04
N ARG A 55 -3.25 2.83 -7.73
CA ARG A 55 -2.78 3.89 -8.64
C ARG A 55 -1.59 3.48 -9.48
N LEU A 56 -0.99 2.32 -9.22
CA LEU A 56 0.15 1.85 -9.99
C LEU A 56 -0.22 1.68 -11.48
N PRO A 57 0.69 2.07 -12.39
CA PRO A 57 0.62 1.66 -13.79
C PRO A 57 0.42 0.15 -13.90
N GLU A 58 -0.21 -0.31 -14.98
CA GLU A 58 -0.52 -1.73 -15.17
C GLU A 58 0.72 -2.63 -15.10
N VAL A 59 1.84 -2.18 -15.67
CA VAL A 59 3.12 -2.91 -15.64
C VAL A 59 3.63 -3.08 -14.20
N ASP A 60 3.55 -2.02 -13.39
CA ASP A 60 4.01 -2.04 -12.00
C ASP A 60 3.05 -2.81 -11.10
N TRP A 61 1.75 -2.78 -11.38
CA TRP A 61 0.75 -3.61 -10.72
C TRP A 61 1.00 -5.11 -10.95
N VAL A 62 1.24 -5.52 -12.21
CA VAL A 62 1.60 -6.91 -12.54
C VAL A 62 2.90 -7.31 -11.84
N THR A 63 3.87 -6.39 -11.80
CA THR A 63 5.15 -6.61 -11.11
C THR A 63 4.96 -6.79 -9.61
N LEU A 64 4.19 -5.92 -8.96
CA LEU A 64 3.82 -6.01 -7.55
C LEU A 64 3.17 -7.36 -7.25
N GLY A 65 2.18 -7.78 -8.05
CA GLY A 65 1.50 -9.06 -7.87
C GLY A 65 2.45 -10.26 -7.96
N ARG A 66 3.37 -10.27 -8.94
CA ARG A 66 4.40 -11.32 -9.05
C ARG A 66 5.33 -11.36 -7.84
N LEU A 67 5.79 -10.19 -7.38
CA LEU A 67 6.66 -10.10 -6.22
C LEU A 67 5.94 -10.55 -4.95
N TYR A 68 4.66 -10.18 -4.80
CA TYR A 68 3.80 -10.60 -3.71
C TYR A 68 3.65 -12.12 -3.65
N HIS A 69 3.24 -12.78 -4.73
CA HIS A 69 3.07 -14.23 -4.74
C HIS A 69 4.38 -14.96 -4.42
N ARG A 70 5.52 -14.49 -4.95
CA ARG A 70 6.83 -15.05 -4.64
C ARG A 70 7.17 -14.94 -3.15
N GLU A 71 6.92 -13.77 -2.56
CA GLU A 71 7.22 -13.51 -1.15
C GLU A 71 6.28 -14.27 -0.21
N TYR A 72 4.99 -14.33 -0.56
CA TYR A 72 3.97 -15.10 0.14
C TYR A 72 4.33 -16.59 0.21
N ALA A 73 4.69 -17.18 -0.94
CA ALA A 73 5.15 -18.57 -1.03
C ALA A 73 6.41 -18.81 -0.19
N ARG A 74 7.36 -17.86 -0.20
CA ARG A 74 8.59 -17.92 0.61
C ARG A 74 8.29 -17.92 2.12
N ARG A 75 7.33 -17.11 2.55
CA ARG A 75 6.96 -16.95 3.97
C ARG A 75 6.03 -18.05 4.50
N ARG A 76 5.45 -18.87 3.63
CA ARG A 76 4.46 -19.92 3.97
C ARG A 76 3.30 -19.36 4.81
N LEU A 77 2.81 -18.18 4.43
CA LEU A 77 1.68 -17.56 5.13
C LEU A 77 0.40 -18.41 4.96
N PRO A 78 -0.43 -18.57 6.00
CA PRO A 78 -1.63 -19.41 5.91
C PRO A 78 -2.64 -18.85 4.90
N GLU A 79 -3.19 -19.73 4.06
CA GLU A 79 -4.30 -19.39 3.16
C GLU A 79 -5.48 -18.79 3.96
N GLY A 80 -6.00 -17.64 3.52
CA GLY A 80 -7.15 -16.98 4.17
C GLY A 80 -6.83 -16.04 5.34
N LEU A 81 -5.55 -15.83 5.71
CA LEU A 81 -5.15 -14.63 6.48
C LEU A 81 -5.15 -13.36 5.62
N ASP A 82 -5.09 -13.57 4.31
CA ASP A 82 -5.36 -12.61 3.26
C ASP A 82 -6.87 -12.33 3.20
N LEU A 83 -7.28 -11.15 3.67
CA LEU A 83 -8.07 -10.35 2.73
C LEU A 83 -7.28 -10.39 1.43
N ASP A 84 -7.86 -10.87 0.33
CA ASP A 84 -7.19 -10.85 -0.96
C ASP A 84 -6.96 -9.39 -1.31
N TRP A 85 -5.85 -8.86 -0.79
CA TRP A 85 -5.60 -7.44 -0.78
C TRP A 85 -5.26 -7.01 -2.20
N MET A 86 -4.79 -7.95 -3.02
CA MET A 86 -4.70 -7.81 -4.47
C MET A 86 -6.09 -7.63 -5.08
N GLU A 87 -7.11 -8.41 -4.70
CA GLU A 87 -8.50 -8.16 -5.10
C GLU A 87 -9.03 -6.80 -4.56
N MET A 88 -8.72 -6.43 -3.31
CA MET A 88 -9.12 -5.13 -2.76
C MET A 88 -8.41 -3.94 -3.40
N ALA A 89 -7.14 -4.06 -3.74
CA ALA A 89 -6.41 -3.01 -4.44
C ALA A 89 -6.80 -2.98 -5.92
N ARG A 90 -7.15 -4.13 -6.51
CA ARG A 90 -7.73 -4.22 -7.86
C ARG A 90 -9.06 -3.47 -7.95
N SER A 91 -9.95 -3.60 -6.97
CA SER A 91 -11.25 -2.91 -6.97
C SER A 91 -11.12 -1.38 -6.86
N ARG A 92 -9.95 -0.88 -6.45
CA ARG A 92 -9.62 0.55 -6.39
C ARG A 92 -8.91 1.07 -7.63
N ARG A 93 -8.56 0.19 -8.56
CA ARG A 93 -8.05 0.62 -9.86
C ARG A 93 -9.20 1.29 -10.62
N PRO A 94 -8.95 2.41 -11.30
CA PRO A 94 -9.96 3.01 -12.15
C PRO A 94 -10.40 1.97 -13.20
N ALA A 95 -11.72 1.76 -13.31
CA ALA A 95 -12.30 0.93 -14.36
C ALA A 95 -11.90 1.54 -15.71
N ARG A 96 -11.08 0.82 -16.47
CA ARG A 96 -10.81 1.14 -17.87
C ARG A 96 -11.88 0.50 -18.72
#